data_AF-A0A7K2Z331-F1
#
_entry.id   AF-A0A7K2Z331-F1
#
_cell.length_a   1.000
_cell.length_b   1.000
_cell.length_c   1.000
_cell.angle_alpha   90.00
_cell.angle_beta   90.00
_cell.angle_gamma   90.00
#
_symmetry.space_group_name_H-M   'P 1'
#
loop_
_entity.id
_entity.type
_entity.pdbx_description
1 polymer ?
#
loop_
_entity_poly.entity_id
_entity_poly.type
_entity_poly.pdbx_seq_one_letter_code
_entity_poly.pdbx_strand_id
1 'polypeptide(L)'
;GVEPDILAYVVDVCRATRSSPSLSMGVSPRGATALLAAARAWAWLAGRDYVTPDDVKALARPALRHRVRLRPEAEMEGVTPDAVIDSVLAHTPVPR
;
A
#
# COMPACT_ATOMS: atom_id res chain seq x y z
N GLY A 1 5.82 3.71 18.39
CA GLY A 1 6.88 3.70 17.36
C GLY A 1 6.40 2.97 16.12
N VAL A 2 7.32 2.49 15.28
CA VAL A 2 6.99 1.56 14.18
C VAL A 2 7.64 0.23 14.51
N GLU A 3 6.83 -0.80 14.69
CA GLU A 3 7.31 -2.16 14.95
C GLU A 3 7.88 -2.82 13.67
N PRO A 4 8.84 -3.76 13.78
CA PRO A 4 9.46 -4.40 12.63
C PRO A 4 8.48 -5.14 11.70
N ASP A 5 7.40 -5.68 12.25
CA ASP A 5 6.35 -6.38 11.52
C ASP A 5 5.47 -5.44 10.69
N ILE A 6 5.20 -4.22 11.18
CA ILE A 6 4.55 -3.14 10.42
C ILE A 6 5.44 -2.68 9.28
N LEU A 7 6.75 -2.56 9.51
CA LEU A 7 7.73 -2.27 8.47
C LEU A 7 7.72 -3.34 7.37
N ALA A 8 7.71 -4.63 7.77
CA ALA A 8 7.61 -5.74 6.84
C ALA A 8 6.28 -5.69 6.06
N TYR A 9 5.16 -5.43 6.73
CA TYR A 9 3.85 -5.31 6.10
C TYR A 9 3.81 -4.22 5.03
N VAL A 10 4.35 -3.03 5.30
CA VAL A 10 4.45 -1.94 4.31
C VAL A 10 5.27 -2.37 3.08
N VAL A 11 6.38 -3.07 3.30
CA VAL A 11 7.23 -3.59 2.22
C VAL A 11 6.49 -4.65 1.40
N ASP A 12 5.78 -5.56 2.06
CA ASP A 12 5.06 -6.65 1.41
C ASP A 12 3.87 -6.13 0.60
N VAL A 13 3.10 -5.17 1.10
CA VAL A 13 2.07 -4.46 0.33
C VAL A 13 2.69 -3.85 -0.94
N CYS A 14 3.79 -3.12 -0.81
CA CYS A 14 4.44 -2.51 -1.98
C CYS A 14 5.03 -3.56 -2.93
N ARG A 15 5.55 -4.68 -2.43
CA ARG A 15 6.08 -5.79 -3.23
C ARG A 15 4.97 -6.49 -3.99
N ALA A 16 3.82 -6.73 -3.37
CA ALA A 16 2.66 -7.35 -4.00
C ALA A 16 2.15 -6.54 -5.20
N THR A 17 2.24 -5.19 -5.17
CA THR A 17 1.93 -4.38 -6.37
C THR A 17 2.86 -4.67 -7.55
N ARG A 18 4.13 -5.05 -7.31
CA ARG A 18 5.08 -5.39 -8.39
C ARG A 18 4.84 -6.77 -8.98
N SER A 19 4.12 -7.63 -8.27
CA SER A 19 3.73 -8.97 -8.71
C SER A 19 2.33 -9.01 -9.30
N SER A 20 1.58 -7.90 -9.26
CA SER A 20 0.22 -7.84 -9.80
C SER A 20 0.22 -7.96 -11.33
N PRO A 21 -0.54 -8.90 -11.92
CA PRO A 21 -0.63 -9.04 -13.38
C PRO A 21 -1.28 -7.82 -14.02
N SER A 22 -2.13 -7.09 -13.31
CA SER A 22 -2.81 -5.90 -13.83
C SER A 22 -1.90 -4.67 -13.95
N LEU A 23 -0.68 -4.71 -13.39
CA LEU A 23 0.24 -3.58 -13.40
C LEU A 23 1.41 -3.79 -14.37
N SER A 24 1.67 -2.76 -15.17
CA SER A 24 2.91 -2.62 -15.96
C SER A 24 4.04 -2.01 -15.11
N MET A 25 3.68 -1.26 -14.06
CA MET A 25 4.61 -0.71 -13.08
C MET A 25 3.97 -0.75 -11.67
N GLY A 26 4.61 -1.48 -10.75
CA GLY A 26 4.25 -1.45 -9.34
C GLY A 26 4.96 -0.35 -8.55
N VAL A 27 4.69 -0.28 -7.25
CA VAL A 27 5.22 0.73 -6.35
C VAL A 27 6.72 0.55 -6.14
N SER A 28 7.48 1.66 -6.23
CA SER A 28 8.93 1.70 -5.95
C SER A 28 9.23 1.77 -4.44
N PRO A 29 10.49 1.56 -4.00
CA PRO A 29 10.86 1.76 -2.59
C PRO A 29 10.49 3.14 -2.01
N ARG A 30 10.48 4.19 -2.84
CA ARG A 30 10.02 5.53 -2.45
C ARG A 30 8.54 5.60 -2.10
N GLY A 31 7.72 4.73 -2.71
CA GLY A 31 6.32 4.61 -2.35
C GLY A 31 6.11 3.98 -0.97
N ALA A 32 6.94 2.99 -0.62
CA ALA A 32 6.92 2.37 0.71
C ALA A 32 7.28 3.37 1.83
N THR A 33 8.32 4.18 1.64
CA THR A 33 8.70 5.19 2.63
C THR A 33 7.63 6.26 2.82
N ALA A 34 6.98 6.67 1.74
CA ALA A 34 5.88 7.63 1.81
C ALA A 34 4.61 7.04 2.43
N LEU A 35 4.28 5.77 2.17
CA LEU A 35 3.18 5.08 2.85
C LEU A 35 3.44 5.00 4.36
N LEU A 36 4.66 4.60 4.76
CA LEU A 36 5.04 4.52 6.16
C LEU A 36 4.99 5.90 6.85
N ALA A 37 5.49 6.95 6.21
CA ALA A 37 5.45 8.31 6.73
C ALA A 37 4.00 8.79 6.93
N ALA A 38 3.12 8.50 5.97
CA ALA A 38 1.71 8.87 6.04
C ALA A 38 0.98 8.09 7.15
N ALA A 39 1.25 6.79 7.30
CA ALA A 39 0.67 5.97 8.38
C ALA A 39 1.12 6.45 9.78
N ARG A 40 2.40 6.85 9.94
CA ARG A 40 2.92 7.45 11.18
C ARG A 40 2.22 8.77 11.51
N ALA A 41 2.07 9.64 10.51
CA ALA A 41 1.37 10.91 10.69
C ALA A 41 -0.10 10.69 11.07
N TRP A 42 -0.76 9.72 10.43
CA TRP A 42 -2.13 9.35 10.72
C TRP A 42 -2.33 8.82 12.14
N ALA A 43 -1.46 7.90 12.58
CA ALA A 43 -1.48 7.38 13.95
C ALA A 43 -1.33 8.51 14.99
N TRP A 44 -0.38 9.42 14.76
CA TRP A 44 -0.17 10.57 15.65
C TRP A 44 -1.37 11.51 15.71
N LEU A 45 -1.96 11.84 14.55
CA LEU A 45 -3.19 12.65 14.47
C LEU A 45 -4.38 11.97 15.16
N ALA A 46 -4.39 10.62 15.18
CA ALA A 46 -5.39 9.82 15.87
C ALA A 46 -5.11 9.64 17.38
N GLY A 47 -4.11 10.34 17.94
CA GLY A 47 -3.76 10.27 19.36
C GLY A 47 -3.00 9.01 19.78
N ARG A 48 -2.49 8.23 18.81
CA ARG A 48 -1.66 7.04 19.05
C ARG A 48 -0.19 7.35 18.81
N ASP A 49 0.68 6.75 19.62
CA ASP A 49 2.13 6.83 19.48
C ASP A 49 2.72 5.63 18.71
N TYR A 50 1.89 4.65 18.32
CA TYR A 50 2.24 3.48 17.52
C TYR A 50 1.40 3.37 16.24
N VAL A 51 1.99 2.80 15.19
CA VAL A 51 1.32 2.53 13.92
C VAL A 51 0.66 1.16 13.95
N THR A 52 -0.58 1.08 13.49
CA THR A 52 -1.33 -0.17 13.31
C THR A 52 -1.39 -0.57 11.83
N PRO A 53 -1.71 -1.83 11.52
CA PRO A 53 -1.94 -2.24 10.13
C PRO A 53 -3.08 -1.48 9.46
N ASP A 54 -4.08 -1.05 10.24
CA ASP A 54 -5.23 -0.30 9.71
C ASP A 54 -4.85 1.13 9.33
N ASP A 55 -3.88 1.75 10.01
CA ASP A 55 -3.30 3.02 9.59
C ASP A 55 -2.60 2.89 8.22
N VAL A 56 -1.89 1.77 7.99
CA VAL A 56 -1.27 1.47 6.69
C VAL A 56 -2.33 1.27 5.61
N LYS A 57 -3.37 0.49 5.87
CA LYS A 57 -4.46 0.25 4.91
C LYS A 57 -5.22 1.52 4.56
N ALA A 58 -5.54 2.36 5.55
CA ALA A 58 -6.25 3.61 5.35
C ALA A 58 -5.48 4.57 4.42
N LEU A 59 -4.14 4.53 4.51
CA LEU A 59 -3.26 5.43 3.77
C LEU A 59 -2.75 4.83 2.45
N ALA A 60 -2.94 3.53 2.21
CA ALA A 60 -2.46 2.85 1.01
C ALA A 60 -3.02 3.46 -0.29
N ARG A 61 -4.34 3.65 -0.41
CA ARG A 61 -4.93 4.27 -1.62
C ARG A 61 -4.38 5.68 -1.88
N PRO A 62 -4.51 6.66 -0.97
CA PRO A 62 -4.01 8.01 -1.23
C PRO A 62 -2.49 8.05 -1.46
N ALA A 63 -1.70 7.19 -0.80
CA ALA A 63 -0.25 7.17 -0.96
C ALA A 63 0.22 6.46 -2.24
N LEU A 64 -0.52 5.50 -2.79
CA LEU A 64 -0.02 4.58 -3.82
C LEU A 64 -0.70 4.71 -5.18
N ARG A 65 -1.96 5.18 -5.27
CA ARG A 65 -2.75 5.11 -6.52
C ARG A 65 -2.11 5.82 -7.72
N HIS A 66 -1.36 6.88 -7.47
CA HIS A 66 -0.67 7.69 -8.47
C HIS A 66 0.78 7.22 -8.71
N ARG A 67 1.16 6.07 -8.14
CA ARG A 67 2.52 5.49 -8.19
C ARG A 67 2.54 4.09 -8.79
N VAL A 68 1.43 3.67 -9.38
CA VAL A 68 1.31 2.44 -10.14
C VAL A 68 0.86 2.77 -11.55
N ARG A 69 1.18 1.89 -12.50
CA ARG A 69 0.71 2.00 -13.88
C ARG A 69 0.05 0.69 -14.26
N LEU A 70 -1.19 0.77 -14.72
CA LEU A 70 -1.92 -0.39 -15.22
C LEU A 70 -1.29 -0.89 -16.53
N ARG A 71 -1.55 -2.14 -16.87
CA ARG A 71 -1.36 -2.63 -18.23
C ARG A 71 -2.53 -2.16 -19.11
N PRO A 72 -2.32 -1.90 -20.41
CA PRO A 72 -3.40 -1.50 -21.32
C PRO A 72 -4.60 -2.45 -21.30
N GLU A 73 -4.36 -3.77 -21.23
CA GLU A 73 -5.42 -4.77 -21.22
C GLU A 73 -6.29 -4.65 -19.97
N ALA A 74 -5.67 -4.41 -18.80
CA ALA A 74 -6.40 -4.19 -17.55
C ALA A 74 -7.21 -2.88 -17.57
N GLU A 75 -6.69 -1.81 -18.18
CA GLU A 75 -7.43 -0.56 -18.38
C GLU A 75 -8.67 -0.78 -19.27
N MET A 76 -8.54 -1.56 -20.35
CA MET A 76 -9.65 -1.91 -21.24
C MET A 76 -10.74 -2.73 -20.54
N GLU A 77 -10.37 -3.58 -19.58
CA GLU A 77 -11.29 -4.33 -18.73
C GLU A 77 -11.92 -3.49 -17.61
N GLY A 78 -11.59 -2.20 -17.51
CA GLY A 78 -12.13 -1.28 -16.51
C GLY A 78 -11.47 -1.42 -15.13
N VAL A 79 -10.32 -2.08 -15.03
CA VAL A 79 -9.55 -2.18 -13.78
C VAL A 79 -9.04 -0.80 -13.39
N THR A 80 -9.15 -0.44 -12.11
CA THR A 80 -8.65 0.84 -11.58
C THR A 80 -7.43 0.62 -10.68
N PRO A 81 -6.55 1.63 -10.53
CA PRO A 81 -5.44 1.55 -9.57
C PRO A 81 -5.92 1.27 -8.13
N ASP A 82 -7.03 1.87 -7.73
CA ASP A 82 -7.66 1.66 -6.43
C ASP A 82 -8.09 0.18 -6.25
N ALA A 83 -8.74 -0.42 -7.25
CA ALA A 83 -9.15 -1.82 -7.21
C ALA A 83 -7.95 -2.79 -7.09
N VAL A 84 -6.84 -2.49 -7.79
CA VAL A 84 -5.61 -3.29 -7.66
C VAL A 84 -5.01 -3.14 -6.26
N ILE A 85 -5.00 -1.92 -5.71
CA ILE A 85 -4.50 -1.68 -4.34
C ILE A 85 -5.36 -2.44 -3.32
N ASP A 86 -6.69 -2.41 -3.45
CA ASP A 86 -7.57 -3.17 -2.56
C ASP A 86 -7.31 -4.67 -2.63
N SER A 87 -7.16 -5.21 -3.84
CA SER A 87 -6.81 -6.61 -4.04
C SER A 87 -5.48 -6.95 -3.38
N VAL A 88 -4.46 -6.09 -3.53
CA VAL A 88 -3.17 -6.25 -2.86
C VAL A 88 -3.33 -6.24 -1.33
N LEU A 89 -4.09 -5.32 -0.76
CA LEU A 89 -4.33 -5.25 0.69
C LEU A 89 -5.06 -6.48 1.22
N ALA A 90 -6.02 -7.02 0.45
CA ALA A 90 -6.79 -8.19 0.82
C ALA A 90 -5.95 -9.48 0.84
N HIS A 91 -4.94 -9.59 -0.04
CA HIS A 91 -4.10 -10.78 -0.18
C HIS A 91 -2.74 -10.69 0.54
N THR A 92 -2.37 -9.51 1.05
CA THR A 92 -1.14 -9.36 1.83
C THR A 92 -1.40 -9.74 3.29
N PRO A 93 -0.70 -10.74 3.86
CA PRO A 93 -0.87 -11.13 5.25
C PRO A 93 -0.68 -9.95 6.20
N VAL A 94 -1.64 -9.76 7.10
CA VAL A 94 -1.60 -8.70 8.12
C VAL A 94 -0.82 -9.24 9.33
N PRO A 95 0.13 -8.48 9.89
CA PRO A 95 0.83 -8.90 11.10
C PRO A 95 -0.14 -8.99 12.29
N ARG A 96 0.18 -9.85 13.26
CA ARG A 96 -0.67 -10.12 14.44
C ARG A 96 -0.31 -9.21 15.60
#